data_AF-A0A816RUJ6-F1
#
_entry.id   AF-A0A816RUJ6-F1
#
_cell.length_a   1.000
_cell.length_b   1.000
_cell.length_c   1.000
_cell.angle_alpha   90.00
_cell.angle_beta   90.00
_cell.angle_gamma   90.00
#
_symmetry.space_group_name_H-M   'P 1'
#
loop_
_entity.id
_entity.type
_entity.pdbx_description
1 polymer ?
#
loop_
_entity_poly.entity_id
_entity_poly.type
_entity_poly.pdbx_seq_one_letter_code
_entity_poly.pdbx_strand_id
1 'polypeptide(L)'
;MNNNKDYGDEEIRTIQQHYSSDFDESIMYEWKTFRTYLLTQKQGGKLMTQREVCMKLVQDGMLKDIYPQLSLAAEIFLIAPISTATVERDFSTMNRILTKLRNRLTTKHVDQLMRISMEGTNTLNEEMKDEIINYWKKVKPRRLAV
;
A
#
# COMPACT_ATOMS: atom_id res chain seq x y z
N MET A 1 6.11 -37.13 -4.76
CA MET A 1 5.64 -35.74 -4.99
C MET A 1 6.56 -35.12 -6.03
N ASN A 2 6.03 -34.65 -7.17
CA ASN A 2 6.83 -34.06 -8.24
C ASN A 2 7.61 -32.85 -7.71
N ASN A 3 8.93 -33.01 -7.64
CA ASN A 3 9.85 -31.94 -7.29
C ASN A 3 10.04 -31.07 -8.54
N ASN A 4 9.03 -30.26 -8.87
CA ASN A 4 9.13 -29.32 -9.99
C ASN A 4 10.18 -28.27 -9.64
N LYS A 5 11.41 -28.46 -10.15
CA LYS A 5 12.59 -27.67 -9.77
C LYS A 5 12.44 -26.19 -10.09
N ASP A 6 11.56 -25.87 -11.04
CA ASP A 6 11.40 -24.54 -11.63
C ASP A 6 10.10 -23.86 -11.16
N TYR A 7 9.45 -24.39 -10.12
CA TYR A 7 8.22 -23.81 -9.57
C TYR A 7 8.48 -22.40 -9.04
N GLY A 8 7.73 -21.41 -9.52
CA GLY A 8 7.82 -20.02 -9.09
C GLY A 8 8.89 -19.20 -9.82
N ASP A 9 9.73 -19.81 -10.66
CA ASP A 9 10.84 -19.11 -11.31
C ASP A 9 10.32 -18.02 -12.29
N GLU A 10 9.27 -18.29 -13.05
CA GLU A 10 8.70 -17.30 -13.98
C GLU A 10 8.01 -16.14 -13.23
N GLU A 11 7.33 -16.44 -12.12
CA GLU A 11 6.68 -15.44 -11.28
C GLU A 11 7.72 -14.52 -10.63
N ILE A 12 8.82 -15.06 -10.12
CA ILE A 12 9.92 -14.27 -9.57
C ILE A 12 10.58 -13.41 -10.66
N ARG A 13 10.79 -13.95 -11.87
CA ARG A 13 11.27 -13.14 -13.00
C ARG A 13 10.31 -12.02 -13.34
N THR A 14 9.00 -12.28 -13.30
CA THR A 14 7.98 -11.27 -13.58
C THR A 14 8.04 -10.13 -12.57
N ILE A 15 8.16 -10.46 -11.27
CA ILE A 15 8.31 -9.47 -10.20
C ILE A 15 9.59 -8.64 -10.40
N GLN A 16 10.71 -9.31 -10.66
CA GLN A 16 12.00 -8.64 -10.92
C GLN A 16 11.94 -7.70 -12.13
N GLN A 17 11.32 -8.12 -13.23
CA GLN A 17 11.19 -7.30 -14.44
C GLN A 17 10.28 -6.09 -14.21
N HIS A 18 9.15 -6.29 -13.52
CA HIS A 18 8.17 -5.23 -13.29
C HIS A 18 8.65 -4.19 -12.28
N TYR A 19 9.40 -4.63 -11.26
CA TYR A 19 9.90 -3.80 -10.16
C TYR A 19 11.43 -3.83 -10.11
N SER A 20 12.07 -3.59 -11.25
CA SER A 20 13.54 -3.63 -11.42
C SER A 20 14.31 -2.61 -10.56
N SER A 21 13.63 -1.60 -10.02
CA SER A 21 14.18 -0.67 -9.03
C SER A 21 14.30 -1.26 -7.63
N ASP A 22 13.41 -2.19 -7.28
CA ASP A 22 13.25 -2.72 -5.93
C ASP A 22 13.82 -4.14 -5.79
N PHE A 23 13.94 -4.88 -6.90
CA PHE A 23 14.48 -6.23 -6.94
C PHE A 23 15.56 -6.39 -7.99
N ASP A 24 16.69 -6.97 -7.59
CA ASP A 24 17.81 -7.31 -8.45
C ASP A 24 17.84 -8.80 -8.82
N GLU A 25 18.84 -9.24 -9.60
CA GLU A 25 18.95 -10.64 -10.04
C GLU A 25 19.10 -11.65 -8.89
N SER A 26 19.52 -11.21 -7.70
CA SER A 26 19.74 -12.10 -6.56
C SER A 26 18.44 -12.57 -5.89
N ILE A 27 17.28 -11.95 -6.18
CA ILE A 27 15.97 -12.46 -5.74
C ILE A 27 15.71 -13.89 -6.24
N MET A 28 16.22 -14.24 -7.42
CA MET A 28 16.13 -15.59 -7.97
C MET A 28 16.92 -16.60 -7.13
N TYR A 29 18.08 -16.19 -6.62
CA TYR A 29 18.89 -17.02 -5.75
C TYR A 29 18.24 -17.17 -4.37
N GLU A 30 17.72 -16.09 -3.81
CA GLU A 30 16.91 -16.12 -2.58
C GLU A 30 15.72 -17.07 -2.73
N TRP A 31 14.99 -17.01 -3.84
CA TRP A 31 13.84 -17.89 -4.11
C TRP A 31 14.23 -19.37 -4.09
N LYS A 32 15.31 -19.73 -4.79
CA LYS A 32 15.76 -21.13 -4.89
C LYS A 32 16.21 -21.70 -3.55
N THR A 33 16.93 -20.89 -2.78
CA THR A 33 17.41 -21.28 -1.43
C THR A 33 16.25 -21.33 -0.43
N PHE A 34 15.37 -20.34 -0.43
CA PHE A 34 14.18 -20.29 0.41
C PHE A 34 13.21 -21.45 0.13
N ARG A 35 13.01 -21.81 -1.14
CA ARG A 35 12.22 -22.98 -1.53
C ARG A 35 12.80 -24.26 -0.94
N THR A 36 14.11 -24.42 -1.00
CA THR A 36 14.81 -25.56 -0.39
C THR A 36 14.58 -25.57 1.11
N TYR A 37 14.73 -24.43 1.78
CA TYR A 37 14.41 -24.28 3.21
C TYR A 37 12.96 -24.68 3.53
N LEU A 38 11.95 -24.20 2.79
CA LEU A 38 10.55 -24.56 3.01
C LEU A 38 10.27 -26.07 2.83
N LEU A 39 10.92 -26.72 1.87
CA LEU A 39 10.80 -28.17 1.68
C LEU A 39 11.38 -28.96 2.85
N THR A 40 12.46 -28.47 3.48
CA THR A 40 13.03 -29.11 4.69
C THR A 40 12.13 -28.94 5.91
N GLN A 41 11.46 -27.79 6.07
CA GLN A 41 10.54 -27.51 7.18
C GLN A 41 9.22 -28.31 7.09
N LYS A 42 8.84 -28.75 5.87
CA LYS A 42 7.61 -29.52 5.61
C LYS A 42 7.58 -30.90 6.29
N GLN A 43 8.73 -31.41 6.77
CA GLN A 43 8.82 -32.73 7.41
C GLN A 43 8.10 -32.82 8.78
N GLY A 44 7.64 -31.69 9.34
CA GLY A 44 6.88 -31.61 10.59
C GLY A 44 5.35 -31.66 10.48
N GLY A 45 4.78 -31.94 9.29
CA GLY A 45 3.36 -32.31 9.12
C GLY A 45 2.33 -31.18 9.01
N LYS A 46 2.62 -29.94 9.42
CA LYS A 46 1.69 -28.79 9.23
C LYS A 46 2.01 -28.01 7.96
N LEU A 47 1.07 -27.99 7.01
CA LEU A 47 1.12 -27.09 5.86
C LEU A 47 0.87 -25.65 6.32
N MET A 48 1.80 -24.75 5.99
CA MET A 48 1.61 -23.32 6.18
C MET A 48 0.85 -22.72 4.99
N THR A 49 -0.05 -21.80 5.27
CA THR A 49 -0.68 -20.94 4.26
C THR A 49 0.31 -19.92 3.70
N GLN A 50 0.06 -19.40 2.50
CA GLN A 50 0.88 -18.33 1.90
C GLN A 50 1.03 -17.13 2.85
N ARG A 51 -0.07 -16.74 3.50
CA ARG A 51 -0.07 -15.62 4.47
C ARG A 51 0.85 -15.92 5.65
N GLU A 52 0.80 -17.12 6.23
CA GLU A 52 1.69 -17.50 7.33
C GLU A 52 3.16 -17.53 6.91
N VAL A 53 3.46 -17.97 5.68
CA VAL A 53 4.83 -17.95 5.13
C VAL A 53 5.33 -16.52 4.97
N CYS A 54 4.51 -15.63 4.38
CA CYS A 54 4.85 -14.21 4.23
C CYS A 54 5.04 -13.55 5.59
N MET A 55 4.14 -13.80 6.55
CA MET A 55 4.27 -13.26 7.91
C MET A 55 5.58 -13.71 8.58
N LYS A 56 6.00 -14.96 8.41
CA LYS A 56 7.30 -15.42 8.92
C LYS A 56 8.48 -14.70 8.28
N LEU A 57 8.48 -14.53 6.95
CA LEU A 57 9.52 -13.79 6.24
C LEU A 57 9.68 -12.35 6.76
N VAL A 58 8.58 -11.72 7.16
CA VAL A 58 8.60 -10.34 7.66
C VAL A 58 8.94 -10.24 9.15
N GLN A 59 8.47 -11.19 9.96
CA GLN A 59 8.59 -11.12 11.43
C GLN A 59 9.84 -11.79 12.00
N ASP A 60 10.40 -12.78 11.30
CA ASP A 60 11.61 -13.46 11.73
C ASP A 60 12.84 -12.69 11.23
N GLY A 61 13.58 -12.07 12.17
CA GLY A 61 14.77 -11.27 11.85
C GLY A 61 15.84 -12.05 11.10
N MET A 62 16.04 -13.34 11.41
CA MET A 62 17.02 -14.16 10.68
C MET A 62 16.56 -14.42 9.25
N LEU A 63 15.28 -14.74 9.05
CA LEU A 63 14.76 -14.95 7.69
C LEU A 63 14.80 -13.64 6.87
N LYS A 64 14.53 -12.50 7.51
CA LYS A 64 14.62 -11.19 6.87
C LYS A 64 16.05 -10.82 6.46
N ASP A 65 17.05 -11.18 7.27
CA ASP A 65 18.46 -10.94 6.95
C ASP A 65 18.98 -11.88 5.85
N ILE A 66 18.51 -13.14 5.84
CA ILE A 66 18.93 -14.15 4.84
C ILE A 66 18.20 -13.95 3.50
N TYR A 67 16.94 -13.51 3.53
CA TYR A 67 16.07 -13.36 2.35
C TYR A 67 15.46 -11.94 2.25
N PRO A 68 16.28 -10.88 2.21
CA PRO A 68 15.80 -9.50 2.29
C PRO A 68 14.84 -9.11 1.17
N GLN A 69 15.07 -9.58 -0.07
CA GLN A 69 14.20 -9.26 -1.20
C GLN A 69 12.88 -10.03 -1.15
N LEU A 70 12.91 -11.31 -0.75
CA LEU A 70 11.67 -12.05 -0.52
C LEU A 70 10.86 -11.49 0.66
N SER A 71 11.53 -10.99 1.70
CA SER A 71 10.87 -10.30 2.81
C SER A 71 10.22 -9.00 2.35
N LEU A 72 10.88 -8.21 1.49
CA LEU A 72 10.26 -7.03 0.88
C LEU A 72 9.04 -7.41 0.02
N ALA A 73 9.15 -8.45 -0.81
CA ALA A 73 8.02 -8.94 -1.61
C ALA A 73 6.85 -9.42 -0.72
N ALA A 74 7.16 -10.08 0.40
CA ALA A 74 6.18 -10.49 1.40
C ALA A 74 5.51 -9.30 2.10
N GLU A 75 6.27 -8.25 2.46
CA GLU A 75 5.75 -7.00 3.02
C GLU A 75 4.74 -6.36 2.05
N ILE A 76 5.11 -6.22 0.77
CA ILE A 76 4.23 -5.67 -0.28
C ILE A 76 2.96 -6.52 -0.41
N PHE A 77 3.09 -7.84 -0.47
CA PHE A 77 1.93 -8.74 -0.56
C PHE A 77 0.98 -8.60 0.64
N LEU A 78 1.53 -8.44 1.85
CA LEU A 78 0.73 -8.35 3.08
C LEU A 78 -0.03 -7.03 3.22
N ILE A 79 0.50 -5.94 2.64
CA ILE A 79 -0.16 -4.63 2.63
C ILE A 79 -1.05 -4.41 1.41
N ALA A 80 -0.91 -5.24 0.37
CA ALA A 80 -1.71 -5.12 -0.85
C ALA A 80 -3.20 -5.26 -0.52
N PRO A 81 -4.06 -4.31 -0.92
CA PRO A 81 -5.48 -4.39 -0.67
C PRO A 81 -6.09 -5.53 -1.51
N ILE A 82 -6.55 -6.59 -0.83
CA ILE A 82 -7.18 -7.75 -1.49
C ILE A 82 -8.62 -7.44 -1.94
N SER A 83 -9.23 -6.37 -1.42
CA SER A 83 -10.62 -6.00 -1.68
C SER A 83 -10.75 -4.60 -2.28
N THR A 84 -11.66 -4.47 -3.24
CA THR A 84 -12.10 -3.18 -3.81
C THR A 84 -12.93 -2.34 -2.85
N ALA A 85 -13.36 -2.88 -1.70
CA ALA A 85 -14.24 -2.19 -0.76
C ALA A 85 -13.68 -0.85 -0.26
N THR A 86 -12.36 -0.73 -0.09
CA THR A 86 -11.74 0.55 0.28
C THR A 86 -11.87 1.57 -0.85
N VAL A 87 -11.57 1.17 -2.08
CA VAL A 87 -11.72 2.02 -3.27
C VAL A 87 -13.18 2.44 -3.47
N GLU A 88 -14.13 1.53 -3.27
CA GLU A 88 -15.57 1.84 -3.32
C GLU A 88 -16.00 2.85 -2.25
N ARG A 89 -15.45 2.74 -1.04
CA ARG A 89 -15.66 3.72 0.04
C ARG A 89 -15.10 5.09 -0.33
N ASP A 90 -13.93 5.14 -0.96
CA ASP A 90 -13.31 6.39 -1.41
C ASP A 90 -14.14 7.03 -2.51
N PHE A 91 -14.65 6.26 -3.48
CA PHE A 91 -15.58 6.76 -4.49
C PHE A 91 -16.91 7.25 -3.89
N SER A 92 -17.43 6.58 -2.86
CA SER A 92 -18.60 7.05 -2.13
C SER A 92 -18.36 8.40 -1.46
N THR A 93 -17.18 8.59 -0.85
CA THR A 93 -16.75 9.88 -0.28
C THR A 93 -16.63 10.95 -1.36
N MET A 94 -16.04 10.61 -2.51
CA MET A 94 -15.93 11.51 -3.65
C MET A 94 -17.30 11.95 -4.15
N ASN A 95 -18.29 11.04 -4.23
CA ASN A 95 -19.66 11.35 -4.61
C ASN A 95 -20.38 12.27 -3.60
N ARG A 96 -20.03 12.20 -2.31
CA ARG A 96 -20.55 13.15 -1.30
C ARG A 96 -19.96 14.55 -1.48
N ILE A 97 -18.70 14.64 -1.91
CA ILE A 97 -18.02 15.92 -2.19
C ILE A 97 -18.50 16.52 -3.52
N LEU A 98 -18.60 15.70 -4.58
CA LEU A 98 -19.05 16.10 -5.91
C LEU A 98 -20.56 15.90 -6.05
N THR A 99 -21.31 16.88 -5.56
CA THR A 99 -22.76 16.89 -5.72
C THR A 99 -23.17 17.53 -7.06
N LYS A 100 -24.44 17.36 -7.45
CA LYS A 100 -25.02 18.02 -8.64
C LYS A 100 -24.81 19.54 -8.63
N LEU A 101 -24.83 20.17 -7.46
CA LEU A 101 -24.61 21.61 -7.29
C LEU A 101 -23.12 21.98 -7.16
N ARG A 102 -22.27 21.02 -6.81
CA ARG A 102 -20.82 21.19 -6.60
C ARG A 102 -20.01 20.37 -7.60
N ASN A 103 -20.25 20.60 -8.89
CA ASN A 103 -19.64 19.82 -9.98
C ASN A 103 -18.51 20.53 -10.75
N ARG A 104 -18.12 21.75 -10.34
CA ARG A 104 -17.06 22.57 -10.98
C ARG A 104 -15.73 22.57 -10.23
N LEU A 105 -15.49 21.59 -9.36
CA LEU A 105 -14.22 21.47 -8.65
C LEU A 105 -13.13 20.99 -9.61
N THR A 106 -11.94 21.55 -9.49
CA THR A 106 -10.75 21.01 -10.16
C THR A 106 -10.31 19.73 -9.47
N THR A 107 -9.59 18.86 -10.18
CA THR A 107 -9.02 17.63 -9.61
C THR A 107 -8.23 17.90 -8.32
N LYS A 108 -7.45 18.98 -8.30
CA LYS A 108 -6.70 19.42 -7.12
C LYS A 108 -7.61 19.72 -5.93
N HIS A 109 -8.72 20.42 -6.13
CA HIS A 109 -9.66 20.71 -5.05
C HIS A 109 -10.37 19.45 -4.56
N VAL A 110 -10.74 18.53 -5.45
CA VAL A 110 -11.37 17.26 -5.06
C VAL A 110 -10.40 16.43 -4.21
N ASP A 111 -9.13 16.29 -4.62
CA ASP A 111 -8.10 15.59 -3.83
C ASP A 111 -7.94 16.20 -2.44
N GLN A 112 -7.83 17.53 -2.33
CA GLN A 112 -7.71 18.20 -1.04
C GLN A 112 -8.92 17.97 -0.14
N LEU A 113 -10.13 18.04 -0.69
CA LEU A 113 -11.36 17.81 0.08
C LEU A 113 -11.54 16.35 0.47
N MET A 114 -11.13 15.41 -0.38
CA MET A 114 -11.10 13.98 -0.09
C MET A 114 -10.19 13.72 1.11
N ARG A 115 -8.96 14.26 1.10
CA ARG A 115 -8.01 14.14 2.22
C ARG A 115 -8.58 14.71 3.51
N ILE A 116 -9.18 15.90 3.46
CA ILE A 116 -9.83 16.51 4.63
C ILE A 116 -11.02 15.65 5.11
N SER A 117 -11.80 15.07 4.20
CA SER A 117 -12.96 14.27 4.58
C SER A 117 -12.60 12.91 5.17
N MET A 118 -11.46 12.32 4.78
CA MET A 118 -11.04 10.99 5.23
C MET A 118 -10.15 11.07 6.47
N GLU A 119 -9.21 12.02 6.49
CA GLU A 119 -8.15 12.13 7.50
C GLU A 119 -8.25 13.40 8.36
N GLY A 120 -9.13 14.34 7.99
CA GLY A 120 -9.25 15.61 8.69
C GLY A 120 -9.90 15.46 10.07
N THR A 121 -9.60 16.42 10.94
CA THR A 121 -10.26 16.50 12.24
C THR A 121 -11.75 16.79 12.09
N ASN A 122 -12.56 16.14 12.93
CA ASN A 122 -14.01 16.39 13.01
C ASN A 122 -14.34 17.72 13.70
N THR A 123 -13.37 18.30 14.42
CA THR A 123 -13.54 19.55 15.16
C THR A 123 -12.38 20.49 14.88
N LEU A 124 -12.70 21.75 14.62
CA LEU A 124 -11.73 22.83 14.56
C LEU A 124 -11.86 23.66 15.82
N ASN A 125 -10.77 23.80 16.58
CA ASN A 125 -10.72 24.74 17.68
C ASN A 125 -10.60 26.19 17.14
N GLU A 126 -10.77 27.18 18.01
CA GLU A 126 -10.77 28.59 17.58
C GLU A 126 -9.42 29.04 17.02
N GLU A 127 -8.32 28.56 17.58
CA GLU A 127 -6.96 28.86 17.10
C GLU A 127 -6.76 28.39 15.65
N MET A 128 -7.11 27.13 15.35
CA MET A 128 -7.04 26.57 13.99
C MET A 128 -7.96 27.33 13.03
N LYS A 129 -9.15 27.76 13.47
CA LYS A 129 -10.06 28.56 12.63
C LYS A 129 -9.42 29.90 12.28
N ASP A 130 -8.85 30.59 13.26
CA ASP A 130 -8.19 31.88 13.06
C ASP A 130 -7.00 31.75 12.11
N GLU A 131 -6.18 30.70 12.27
CA GLU A 131 -5.08 30.40 11.35
C GLU A 131 -5.56 30.18 9.91
N ILE A 132 -6.58 29.33 9.72
CA ILE A 132 -7.15 29.02 8.41
C ILE A 132 -7.71 30.30 7.77
N ILE A 133 -8.45 31.11 8.53
CA ILE A 133 -9.03 32.37 8.05
C ILE A 133 -7.93 33.35 7.67
N ASN A 134 -6.90 33.51 8.50
CA ASN A 134 -5.79 34.42 8.25
C ASN A 134 -4.97 33.98 7.04
N TYR A 135 -4.71 32.69 6.87
CA TYR A 135 -4.09 32.14 5.68
C TYR A 135 -4.96 32.41 4.44
N TRP A 136 -6.25 32.09 4.50
CA TRP A 136 -7.18 32.30 3.40
C TRP A 136 -7.29 33.78 2.98
N LYS A 137 -7.23 34.72 3.92
CA LYS A 137 -7.18 36.17 3.65
C LYS A 137 -5.92 36.58 2.88
N LYS A 138 -4.76 35.99 3.20
CA LYS A 138 -3.46 36.30 2.57
C LYS A 138 -3.34 35.77 1.13
N VAL A 139 -3.94 34.62 0.83
CA VAL A 139 -3.74 33.92 -0.46
C VAL A 139 -4.26 34.72 -1.67
N LYS A 140 -5.33 35.51 -1.52
CA LYS A 140 -5.85 36.34 -2.62
C LYS A 140 -6.66 37.52 -2.08
N PRO A 141 -6.51 38.75 -2.64
CA PRO A 141 -7.37 39.87 -2.29
C PRO A 141 -8.83 39.54 -2.58
N ARG A 142 -9.68 39.71 -1.58
CA ARG A 142 -11.11 39.42 -1.66
C ARG A 142 -11.84 40.69 -2.08
N ARG A 143 -12.83 40.56 -2.97
CA ARG A 143 -13.75 41.67 -3.27
C ARG A 143 -14.57 41.93 -2.01
N LEU A 144 -14.37 43.10 -1.40
CA LEU A 144 -15.30 43.59 -0.41
C LEU A 144 -16.56 44.00 -1.16
N ALA A 145 -17.73 43.47 -0.77
CA ALA A 145 -18.99 43.98 -1.28
C ALA A 145 -19.09 45.43 -0.79
N VAL A 146 -19.10 46.37 -1.73
CA VAL A 146 -19.45 47.78 -1.51
C VAL A 146 -20.95 47.92 -1.72
#